data_AF-A0A7C3B4N6-F1
#
_entry.id   AF-A0A7C3B4N6-F1
#
_cell.length_a   1.000
_cell.length_b   1.000
_cell.length_c   1.000
_cell.angle_alpha   90.00
_cell.angle_beta   90.00
_cell.angle_gamma   90.00
#
_symmetry.space_group_name_H-M   'P 1'
#
loop_
_entity.id
_entity.type
_entity.pdbx_description
1 polymer ?
#
loop_
_entity_poly.entity_id
_entity_poly.type
_entity_poly.pdbx_seq_one_letter_code
_entity_poly.pdbx_strand_id
1 'polypeptide(L)'
;MRRKILITISIFSLNFLLNSCAGGKSAAQTATPEIPTPTPAPLRNLTICLGYEPSSLYLYGTNSQATWSVLEAIYDGPIDTRNYQPVPVILEKMPAFDDSDAAFQPLGVQAGDEILDADGNLITLTEGVELYPRGCTSPDCILTWDGTSQLQMDQLVV
;
A
#
# COMPACT_ATOMS: atom_id res chain seq x y z
N MET A 1 57.37 71.17 -22.68
CA MET A 1 56.24 70.97 -21.75
C MET A 1 54.85 70.94 -22.43
N ARG A 2 54.61 71.65 -23.55
CA ARG A 2 53.27 71.75 -24.19
C ARG A 2 52.70 70.44 -24.78
N ARG A 3 53.54 69.48 -25.19
CA ARG A 3 53.12 68.20 -25.81
C ARG A 3 52.61 67.16 -24.81
N LYS A 4 53.06 67.20 -23.54
CA LYS A 4 52.54 66.34 -22.46
C LYS A 4 51.16 66.81 -21.96
N ILE A 5 50.92 68.13 -21.97
CA ILE A 5 49.65 68.77 -21.62
C ILE A 5 48.53 68.42 -22.63
N LEU A 6 48.84 68.38 -23.93
CA LEU A 6 47.85 68.01 -24.96
C LEU A 6 47.38 66.54 -24.83
N ILE A 7 48.28 65.63 -24.44
CA ILE A 7 47.98 64.20 -24.28
C ILE A 7 47.15 63.96 -23.01
N THR A 8 47.45 64.66 -21.92
CA THR A 8 46.65 64.57 -20.67
C THR A 8 45.26 65.17 -20.82
N ILE A 9 45.09 66.23 -21.62
CA ILE A 9 43.76 66.80 -21.92
C ILE A 9 42.93 65.82 -22.76
N SER A 10 43.54 65.17 -23.76
CA SER A 10 42.86 64.18 -24.60
C SER A 10 42.39 62.94 -23.83
N ILE A 11 43.19 62.46 -22.86
CA ILE A 11 42.83 61.33 -21.99
C ILE A 11 41.72 61.72 -20.99
N PHE A 12 41.70 62.95 -20.49
CA PHE A 12 40.64 63.44 -19.59
C PHE A 12 39.30 63.66 -20.32
N SER A 13 39.33 64.16 -21.56
CA SER A 13 38.12 64.30 -22.39
C SER A 13 37.51 62.96 -22.83
N LEU A 14 38.33 61.91 -23.01
CA LEU A 14 37.83 60.58 -23.38
C LEU A 14 37.17 59.84 -22.20
N ASN A 15 37.57 60.14 -20.96
CA ASN A 15 36.91 59.61 -19.76
C ASN A 15 35.60 60.34 -19.40
N PHE A 16 35.41 61.57 -19.89
CA PHE A 16 34.16 62.32 -19.66
C PHE A 16 33.00 61.86 -20.57
N LEU A 17 33.30 61.25 -21.72
CA LEU A 17 32.30 60.74 -22.66
C LEU A 17 31.66 59.40 -22.24
N LEU A 18 32.22 58.69 -21.26
CA LEU A 18 31.74 57.37 -20.83
C LEU A 18 30.70 57.40 -19.68
N ASN A 19 30.41 58.57 -19.09
CA ASN A 19 29.49 58.71 -17.95
C ASN A 19 28.16 59.42 -18.27
N SER A 20 27.85 59.72 -19.53
CA SER A 20 26.63 60.49 -19.88
C SER A 20 25.40 59.62 -20.16
N CYS A 21 25.21 58.54 -19.39
CA CYS A 21 23.93 57.85 -19.28
C CYS A 21 23.41 57.95 -17.83
N ALA A 22 23.20 59.18 -17.38
CA ALA A 22 22.43 59.48 -16.19
C ALA A 22 21.00 59.89 -16.60
N GLY A 23 20.08 58.93 -16.52
CA GLY A 23 18.71 59.17 -16.06
C GLY A 23 17.71 59.81 -17.03
N GLY A 24 17.13 59.01 -17.91
CA GLY A 24 15.68 59.10 -18.14
C GLY A 24 14.98 58.26 -17.07
N LYS A 25 14.49 58.88 -15.99
CA LYS A 25 13.58 58.21 -15.04
C LYS A 25 12.29 57.90 -15.81
N SER A 26 12.21 56.70 -16.37
CA SER A 26 10.93 56.14 -16.81
C SER A 26 10.01 56.14 -15.59
N ALA A 27 8.85 56.78 -15.71
CA ALA A 27 7.81 56.70 -14.69
C ALA A 27 7.59 55.20 -14.41
N ALA A 28 7.83 54.79 -13.17
CA ALA A 28 7.59 53.41 -12.75
C ALA A 28 6.13 53.09 -13.06
N GLN A 29 5.90 52.25 -14.07
CA GLN A 29 4.58 51.70 -14.32
C GLN A 29 4.19 50.98 -13.03
N THR A 30 3.11 51.43 -12.40
CA THR A 30 2.50 50.69 -11.29
C THR A 30 2.13 49.32 -11.86
N ALA A 31 2.75 48.26 -11.35
CA ALA A 31 2.43 46.91 -11.77
C ALA A 31 0.93 46.68 -11.49
N THR A 32 0.16 46.38 -12.54
CA THR A 32 -1.21 45.93 -12.42
C THR A 32 -1.21 44.67 -11.54
N PRO A 33 -2.06 44.55 -10.51
CA PRO A 33 -2.19 43.31 -9.76
C PRO A 33 -2.52 42.18 -10.72
N GLU A 34 -1.72 41.11 -10.71
CA GLU A 34 -2.06 39.89 -11.44
C GLU A 34 -3.39 39.38 -10.88
N ILE A 35 -4.40 39.28 -11.75
CA ILE A 35 -5.68 38.68 -11.40
C ILE A 35 -5.40 37.20 -11.13
N PRO A 36 -5.78 36.64 -9.97
CA PRO A 36 -5.56 35.22 -9.71
C PRO A 36 -6.25 34.39 -10.79
N THR A 37 -5.46 33.60 -11.51
CA THR A 37 -5.99 32.61 -12.45
C THR A 37 -6.82 31.60 -11.66
N PRO A 38 -8.08 31.32 -12.04
CA PRO A 38 -8.88 30.32 -11.34
C PRO A 38 -8.18 28.96 -11.40
N THR A 39 -8.03 28.31 -10.25
CA THR A 39 -7.50 26.93 -10.17
C THR A 39 -8.42 26.01 -11.01
N PRO A 40 -7.87 25.16 -11.89
CA PRO A 40 -8.67 24.19 -12.62
C PRO A 40 -9.50 23.34 -11.65
N ALA A 41 -10.78 23.11 -11.98
CA ALA A 41 -11.62 22.22 -11.20
C ALA A 41 -11.01 20.80 -11.18
N PRO A 42 -11.09 20.07 -10.07
CA PRO A 42 -10.55 18.72 -9.98
C PRO A 42 -11.28 17.79 -10.94
N LEU A 43 -10.53 16.96 -11.66
CA LEU A 43 -11.06 15.86 -12.46
C LEU A 43 -11.85 14.91 -11.55
N ARG A 44 -13.12 14.67 -11.89
CA ARG A 44 -14.02 13.80 -11.12
C ARG A 44 -14.38 12.49 -11.81
N ASN A 45 -14.01 12.35 -13.08
CA ASN A 45 -14.35 11.19 -13.89
C ASN A 45 -13.09 10.42 -14.25
N LEU A 46 -13.11 9.12 -14.03
CA LEU A 46 -12.10 8.17 -14.48
C LEU A 46 -12.81 7.11 -15.34
N THR A 47 -12.39 6.97 -16.59
CA THR A 47 -12.90 5.93 -17.49
C THR A 47 -11.88 4.80 -17.58
N ILE A 48 -12.29 3.58 -17.23
CA ILE A 48 -11.45 2.38 -17.26
C ILE A 48 -12.02 1.42 -18.30
N CYS A 49 -11.19 0.95 -19.22
CA CYS A 49 -11.58 -0.04 -20.22
C CYS A 49 -11.34 -1.46 -19.69
N LEU A 50 -12.32 -2.35 -19.84
CA LEU A 50 -12.20 -3.78 -19.51
C LEU A 50 -11.92 -4.60 -20.78
N GLY A 51 -11.32 -5.78 -20.62
CA GLY A 51 -11.03 -6.67 -21.75
C GLY A 51 -12.26 -7.34 -22.36
N TYR A 52 -13.33 -7.50 -21.57
CA TYR A 52 -14.60 -8.09 -21.97
C TYR A 52 -15.70 -7.70 -20.96
N GLU A 53 -16.96 -7.95 -21.32
CA GLU A 53 -18.10 -7.71 -20.44
C GLU A 53 -18.13 -8.72 -19.28
N PRO A 54 -18.32 -8.28 -18.02
CA PRO A 54 -18.49 -9.19 -16.90
C PRO A 54 -19.75 -10.04 -17.09
N SER A 55 -19.61 -11.37 -17.00
CA SER A 55 -20.73 -12.30 -17.22
C SER A 55 -21.78 -12.27 -16.11
N SER A 56 -21.41 -11.78 -14.92
CA SER A 56 -22.31 -11.50 -13.80
C SER A 56 -21.68 -10.48 -12.86
N LEU A 57 -22.52 -9.69 -12.19
CA LEU A 57 -22.16 -8.85 -11.05
C LEU A 57 -22.75 -9.39 -9.73
N TYR A 58 -23.30 -10.60 -9.74
CA TYR A 58 -23.61 -11.30 -8.50
C TYR A 58 -22.29 -11.74 -7.85
N LEU A 59 -22.03 -11.27 -6.62
CA LEU A 59 -20.77 -11.46 -5.90
C LEU A 59 -20.32 -12.93 -5.84
N TYR A 60 -21.27 -13.86 -5.75
CA TYR A 60 -20.99 -15.31 -5.68
C TYR A 60 -21.25 -16.04 -7.01
N GLY A 61 -21.35 -15.31 -8.12
CA GLY A 61 -21.72 -15.85 -9.43
C GLY A 61 -20.54 -16.34 -10.26
N THR A 62 -19.48 -15.55 -10.38
CA THR A 62 -18.34 -15.85 -11.25
C THR A 62 -17.05 -15.19 -10.75
N ASN A 63 -15.90 -15.80 -11.05
CA ASN A 63 -14.57 -15.31 -10.65
C ASN A 63 -13.75 -14.79 -11.85
N SER A 64 -14.41 -14.18 -12.84
CA SER A 64 -13.71 -13.60 -13.99
C SER A 64 -12.98 -12.30 -13.62
N GLN A 65 -11.89 -11.98 -14.35
CA GLN A 65 -11.14 -10.74 -14.12
C GLN A 65 -12.00 -9.50 -14.38
N ALA A 66 -12.82 -9.49 -15.44
CA ALA A 66 -13.68 -8.34 -15.72
C ALA A 66 -14.74 -8.13 -14.63
N THR A 67 -15.29 -9.23 -14.07
CA THR A 67 -16.22 -9.17 -12.93
C THR A 67 -15.54 -8.56 -11.71
N TRP A 68 -14.38 -9.08 -11.30
CA TRP A 68 -13.68 -8.57 -10.11
C TRP A 68 -13.21 -7.12 -10.29
N SER A 69 -12.76 -6.71 -11.47
CA SER A 69 -12.43 -5.28 -11.74
C SER A 69 -13.59 -4.32 -11.47
N VAL A 70 -14.83 -4.76 -11.69
CA VAL A 70 -16.03 -3.95 -11.39
C VAL A 70 -16.45 -4.12 -9.93
N LEU A 71 -16.43 -5.34 -9.41
CA LEU A 71 -16.85 -5.62 -8.03
C LEU A 71 -15.96 -4.91 -7.01
N GLU A 72 -14.65 -4.82 -7.22
CA GLU A 72 -13.72 -4.07 -6.34
C GLU A 72 -14.05 -2.56 -6.29
N ALA A 73 -14.72 -2.02 -7.32
CA ALA A 73 -15.15 -0.62 -7.33
C ALA A 73 -16.52 -0.40 -6.65
N ILE A 74 -17.30 -1.46 -6.46
CA ILE A 74 -18.67 -1.42 -5.90
C ILE A 74 -18.69 -1.91 -4.45
N TYR A 75 -17.94 -2.99 -4.19
CA TYR A 75 -17.88 -3.69 -2.92
C TYR A 75 -16.51 -3.52 -2.32
N ASP A 76 -16.48 -2.81 -1.20
CA ASP A 76 -15.32 -2.74 -0.33
C ASP A 76 -15.40 -3.91 0.67
N GLY A 77 -14.42 -4.79 0.64
CA GLY A 77 -14.37 -5.97 1.50
C GLY A 77 -14.11 -5.60 2.97
N PRO A 78 -14.26 -6.55 3.91
CA PRO A 78 -13.88 -6.29 5.30
C PRO A 78 -12.37 -6.03 5.46
N ILE A 79 -11.58 -6.56 4.53
CA ILE A 79 -10.13 -6.47 4.47
C ILE A 79 -9.76 -6.07 3.04
N ASP A 80 -8.94 -5.05 2.91
CA ASP A 80 -8.41 -4.54 1.66
C ASP A 80 -6.94 -4.92 1.49
N THR A 81 -6.39 -4.78 0.29
CA THR A 81 -4.94 -4.91 0.06
C THR A 81 -4.32 -3.56 -0.29
N ARG A 82 -3.27 -3.15 0.45
CA ARG A 82 -2.46 -1.96 0.17
C ARG A 82 -0.99 -2.33 0.26
N ASN A 83 -0.22 -2.02 -0.78
CA ASN A 83 1.21 -2.38 -0.86
C ASN A 83 1.47 -3.87 -0.55
N TYR A 84 0.61 -4.75 -1.05
CA TYR A 84 0.66 -6.21 -0.80
C TYR A 84 0.49 -6.62 0.67
N GLN A 85 -0.08 -5.74 1.50
CA GLN A 85 -0.41 -6.03 2.88
C GLN A 85 -1.93 -5.95 3.10
N PRO A 86 -2.51 -6.87 3.88
CA PRO A 86 -3.91 -6.79 4.27
C PRO A 86 -4.12 -5.59 5.21
N VAL A 87 -5.19 -4.83 4.99
CA VAL A 87 -5.56 -3.67 5.80
C VAL A 87 -7.03 -3.81 6.21
N PRO A 88 -7.36 -3.67 7.50
CA PRO A 88 -8.75 -3.73 7.92
C PRO A 88 -9.53 -2.50 7.43
N VAL A 89 -10.76 -2.72 6.95
CA VAL A 89 -11.66 -1.63 6.48
C VAL A 89 -12.82 -1.46 7.45
N ILE A 90 -13.69 -2.48 7.55
CA ILE A 90 -14.80 -2.49 8.51
C ILE A 90 -14.36 -3.06 9.87
N LEU A 91 -13.26 -3.80 9.89
CA LEU A 91 -12.68 -4.36 11.10
C LEU A 91 -11.89 -3.28 11.86
N GLU A 92 -11.87 -3.35 13.19
CA GLU A 92 -11.07 -2.41 13.99
C GLU A 92 -9.56 -2.71 13.89
N LYS A 93 -9.22 -4.00 13.81
CA LYS A 93 -7.85 -4.49 13.61
C LYS A 93 -7.85 -5.90 13.00
N MET A 94 -6.69 -6.31 12.51
CA MET A 94 -6.44 -7.69 12.08
C MET A 94 -5.99 -8.51 13.30
N PRO A 95 -6.54 -9.70 13.54
CA PRO A 95 -6.06 -10.56 14.62
C PRO A 95 -4.58 -10.89 14.46
N ALA A 96 -3.83 -10.80 15.56
CA ALA A 96 -2.40 -11.01 15.60
C ALA A 96 -1.98 -11.82 16.84
N PHE A 97 -0.82 -12.47 16.74
CA PHE A 97 -0.27 -13.28 17.84
C PHE A 97 0.43 -12.44 18.92
N ASP A 98 0.88 -11.23 18.59
CA ASP A 98 1.66 -10.37 19.48
C ASP A 98 0.82 -9.67 20.56
N ASP A 99 -0.46 -9.40 20.27
CA ASP A 99 -1.43 -8.83 21.20
C ASP A 99 -2.44 -9.84 21.75
N SER A 100 -2.21 -11.14 21.47
CA SER A 100 -3.05 -12.27 21.91
C SER A 100 -4.49 -12.28 21.37
N ASP A 101 -4.77 -11.52 20.30
CA ASP A 101 -6.02 -11.67 19.55
C ASP A 101 -6.11 -13.02 18.85
N ALA A 102 -4.97 -13.55 18.41
CA ALA A 102 -4.85 -14.91 17.90
C ALA A 102 -3.93 -15.71 18.83
N ALA A 103 -4.33 -16.94 19.16
CA ALA A 103 -3.51 -17.81 20.00
C ALA A 103 -3.73 -19.29 19.66
N PHE A 104 -2.68 -20.10 19.81
CA PHE A 104 -2.81 -21.55 19.83
C PHE A 104 -3.12 -22.03 21.24
N GLN A 105 -4.27 -22.68 21.41
CA GLN A 105 -4.68 -23.28 22.67
C GLN A 105 -4.57 -24.81 22.58
N PRO A 106 -4.07 -25.48 23.63
CA PRO A 106 -4.05 -26.92 23.67
C PRO A 106 -5.48 -27.46 23.83
N LEU A 107 -5.92 -28.24 22.86
CA LEU A 107 -7.18 -28.95 22.89
C LEU A 107 -6.91 -30.44 23.04
N GLY A 108 -7.50 -31.06 24.07
CA GLY A 108 -7.51 -32.51 24.20
C GLY A 108 -8.45 -33.13 23.17
N VAL A 109 -7.97 -34.11 22.43
CA VAL A 109 -8.74 -34.83 21.40
C VAL A 109 -8.86 -36.31 21.76
N GLN A 110 -9.93 -36.94 21.32
CA GLN A 110 -10.22 -38.37 21.56
C GLN A 110 -10.68 -39.07 20.27
N ALA A 111 -10.71 -40.41 20.31
CA ALA A 111 -11.20 -41.21 19.19
C ALA A 111 -12.59 -40.70 18.73
N GLY A 112 -12.75 -40.49 17.43
CA GLY A 112 -14.01 -40.01 16.85
C GLY A 112 -14.12 -38.49 16.71
N ASP A 113 -13.21 -37.70 17.31
CA ASP A 113 -13.19 -36.26 17.09
C ASP A 113 -12.74 -35.92 15.66
N GLU A 114 -13.18 -34.78 15.15
CA GLU A 114 -12.73 -34.25 13.86
C GLU A 114 -11.44 -33.44 14.05
N ILE A 115 -10.37 -33.82 13.36
CA ILE A 115 -9.03 -33.25 13.48
C ILE A 115 -8.40 -33.03 12.10
N LEU A 116 -7.29 -32.29 12.06
CA LEU A 116 -6.44 -32.17 10.88
C LEU A 116 -5.32 -33.21 10.94
N ASP A 117 -5.18 -34.03 9.90
CA ASP A 117 -4.05 -34.97 9.77
C ASP A 117 -2.75 -34.27 9.36
N ALA A 118 -1.66 -35.03 9.25
CA ALA A 118 -0.35 -34.52 8.86
C ALA A 118 -0.30 -33.94 7.43
N ASP A 119 -1.26 -34.32 6.58
CA ASP A 119 -1.42 -33.83 5.21
C ASP A 119 -2.32 -32.58 5.13
N GLY A 120 -2.95 -32.19 6.25
CA GLY A 120 -3.87 -31.05 6.34
C GLY A 120 -5.31 -31.38 5.95
N ASN A 121 -5.70 -32.65 5.90
CA ASN A 121 -7.08 -33.05 5.65
C ASN A 121 -7.88 -33.09 6.96
N LEU A 122 -9.15 -32.69 6.87
CA LEU A 122 -10.11 -32.80 7.96
C LEU A 122 -10.65 -34.24 8.01
N ILE A 123 -10.29 -34.99 9.05
CA ILE A 123 -10.66 -36.40 9.20
C ILE A 123 -11.13 -36.71 10.61
N THR A 124 -11.78 -37.86 10.78
CA THR A 124 -12.10 -38.42 12.09
C THR A 124 -10.88 -39.12 12.69
N LEU A 125 -10.54 -38.80 13.94
CA LEU A 125 -9.40 -39.39 14.64
C LEU A 125 -9.62 -40.89 14.92
N THR A 126 -8.77 -41.72 14.34
CA THR A 126 -8.70 -43.18 14.56
C THR A 126 -7.26 -43.62 14.77
N GLU A 127 -7.05 -44.83 15.30
CA GLU A 127 -5.72 -45.45 15.38
C GLU A 127 -5.02 -45.46 14.01
N GLY A 128 -3.72 -45.19 14.00
CA GLY A 128 -2.89 -45.16 12.80
C GLY A 128 -2.86 -43.82 12.06
N VAL A 129 -3.65 -42.82 12.49
CA VAL A 129 -3.60 -41.47 11.92
C VAL A 129 -2.30 -40.78 12.28
N GLU A 130 -1.64 -40.19 11.27
CA GLU A 130 -0.50 -39.32 11.44
C GLU A 130 -0.96 -37.86 11.60
N LEU A 131 -0.44 -37.17 12.61
CA LEU A 131 -0.85 -35.80 12.94
C LEU A 131 0.27 -35.02 13.63
N TYR A 132 0.06 -33.70 13.73
CA TYR A 132 0.91 -32.79 14.50
C TYR A 132 0.38 -32.69 15.95
N PRO A 133 1.09 -33.23 16.96
CA PRO A 133 0.71 -33.03 18.35
C PRO A 133 0.94 -31.58 18.79
N ARG A 134 0.45 -31.22 19.97
CA ARG A 134 0.64 -29.89 20.58
C ARG A 134 2.11 -29.42 20.49
N GLY A 135 2.31 -28.21 19.97
CA GLY A 135 3.62 -27.57 19.81
C GLY A 135 4.43 -28.08 18.62
N CYS A 136 3.89 -28.98 17.81
CA CYS A 136 4.55 -29.51 16.63
C CYS A 136 4.23 -28.67 15.39
N THR A 137 5.25 -28.05 14.79
CA THR A 137 5.11 -27.20 13.60
C THR A 137 6.03 -27.63 12.45
N SER A 138 6.65 -28.81 12.56
CA SER A 138 7.57 -29.38 11.56
C SER A 138 7.21 -30.84 11.31
N PRO A 139 7.41 -31.38 10.09
CA PRO A 139 7.20 -32.80 9.83
C PRO A 139 8.00 -33.75 10.74
N ASP A 140 9.11 -33.29 11.31
CA ASP A 140 9.98 -34.12 12.17
C ASP A 140 9.32 -34.59 13.48
N CYS A 141 8.21 -33.97 13.89
CA CYS A 141 7.47 -34.31 15.11
C CYS A 141 6.08 -34.89 14.83
N ILE A 142 5.81 -35.32 13.59
CA ILE A 142 4.61 -36.08 13.27
C ILE A 142 4.55 -37.33 14.14
N LEU A 143 3.37 -37.59 14.67
CA LEU A 143 3.07 -38.75 15.51
C LEU A 143 1.98 -39.58 14.83
N THR A 144 2.19 -40.89 14.74
CA THR A 144 1.12 -41.86 14.47
C THR A 144 0.38 -42.16 15.78
N TRP A 145 -0.91 -41.85 15.86
CA TRP A 145 -1.69 -42.05 17.07
C TRP A 145 -2.01 -43.54 17.29
N ASP A 146 -1.81 -44.02 18.51
CA ASP A 146 -1.94 -45.43 18.91
C ASP A 146 -3.38 -45.85 19.29
N GLY A 147 -4.35 -44.94 19.17
CA GLY A 147 -5.75 -45.18 19.50
C GLY A 147 -6.08 -45.13 21.01
N THR A 148 -5.09 -44.98 21.89
CA THR A 148 -5.29 -45.14 23.34
C THR A 148 -4.66 -44.04 24.19
N SER A 149 -3.54 -43.47 23.75
CA SER A 149 -2.82 -42.41 24.44
C SER A 149 -3.62 -41.12 24.42
N GLN A 150 -3.62 -40.40 25.55
CA GLN A 150 -4.16 -39.04 25.60
C GLN A 150 -3.37 -38.15 24.65
N LEU A 151 -4.09 -37.42 23.79
CA LEU A 151 -3.50 -36.57 22.77
C LEU A 151 -4.01 -35.14 22.94
N GLN A 152 -3.11 -34.19 22.75
CA GLN A 152 -3.45 -32.78 22.62
C GLN A 152 -2.96 -32.27 21.28
N MET A 153 -3.75 -31.40 20.66
CA MET A 153 -3.42 -30.69 19.43
C MET A 153 -3.56 -29.18 19.66
N ASP A 154 -2.91 -28.38 18.82
CA ASP A 154 -3.04 -26.93 18.87
C ASP A 154 -4.27 -26.49 18.08
N GLN A 155 -5.19 -25.77 18.72
CA GLN A 155 -6.33 -25.12 18.10
C GLN A 155 -6.05 -23.62 17.99
N LEU A 156 -6.18 -23.05 16.78
CA LEU A 156 -6.17 -21.60 16.60
C LEU A 156 -7.48 -21.00 17.12
N VAL A 157 -7.37 -20.06 18.07
CA VAL A 157 -8.48 -19.26 18.60
C VAL A 157 -8.24 -17.81 18.21
N VAL A 158 -9.30 -17.14 17.75
CA VAL A 158 -9.31 -15.78 17.19
C VAL A 158 -10.55 -15.03 17.68
#